data_AF-A0A7U9S9L4-F1
#
_entry.id   AF-A0A7U9S9L4-F1
#
_cell.length_a   1.000
_cell.length_b   1.000
_cell.length_c   1.000
_cell.angle_alpha   90.00
_cell.angle_beta   90.00
_cell.angle_gamma   90.00
#
_symmetry.space_group_name_H-M   'P 1'
#
loop_
_entity.id
_entity.type
_entity.pdbx_description
1 polymer ?
#
loop_
_entity_poly.entity_id
_entity_poly.type
_entity_poly.pdbx_seq_one_letter_code
_entity_poly.pdbx_strand_id
1 'polypeptide(L)'
;MEGIYERGKKSTAQIRKIQVLQGLRGIAFLLIFISHCNYRLNSYGRNIFTWLGGLGVSIFIMLSGYLLMENHHSDSLNAIEYLKKKLKKVYPLHILTLIMALPLTIGGVKTIKYWIALFQNLALVQSWSTDWEIYFSFNAVAWYLSIYVFFILISPLVIRVLNGMEPYFFLLVGGIIGFEFVWCFFVQNKSIAHWLIYICPIVRSMDYFLGGDLASSAKKEMLLKNMPLIIGNSGLC
;
A
#
# COMPACT_ATOMS: atom_id res chain seq x y z
N MET A 1 -42.90 -8.43 -12.25
CA MET A 1 -42.02 -8.16 -11.08
C MET A 1 -40.66 -8.86 -11.21
N GLU A 2 -40.12 -9.05 -12.42
CA GLU A 2 -38.82 -9.73 -12.63
C GLU A 2 -37.63 -8.78 -12.88
N GLY A 3 -37.87 -7.48 -13.04
CA GLY A 3 -36.83 -6.52 -13.43
C GLY A 3 -35.95 -5.93 -12.31
N ILE A 4 -36.13 -6.36 -11.04
CA ILE A 4 -35.44 -5.74 -9.88
C ILE A 4 -34.40 -6.69 -9.26
N TYR A 5 -34.41 -8.00 -9.58
CA TYR A 5 -33.56 -9.00 -8.93
C TYR A 5 -32.20 -9.28 -9.62
N GLU A 6 -31.94 -8.72 -10.80
CA GLU A 6 -30.67 -8.87 -11.54
C GLU A 6 -29.59 -7.85 -11.12
N ARG A 7 -29.91 -6.94 -10.19
CA ARG A 7 -29.01 -5.84 -9.79
C ARG A 7 -28.05 -6.27 -8.69
N GLY A 8 -27.10 -7.15 -9.00
CA GLY A 8 -26.00 -7.42 -8.06
C GLY A 8 -25.21 -8.73 -8.20
N LYS A 9 -25.49 -9.58 -9.19
CA LYS A 9 -24.70 -10.80 -9.38
C LYS A 9 -23.33 -10.43 -9.97
N LYS A 10 -22.27 -10.58 -9.17
CA LYS A 10 -20.89 -10.49 -9.67
C LYS A 10 -20.66 -11.59 -10.70
N SER A 11 -20.03 -11.27 -11.81
CA SER A 11 -19.68 -12.27 -12.82
C SER A 11 -18.69 -13.30 -12.25
N THR A 12 -18.66 -14.51 -12.81
CA THR A 12 -17.71 -15.57 -12.42
C THR A 12 -16.26 -15.08 -12.46
N ALA A 13 -15.92 -14.23 -13.45
CA ALA A 13 -14.61 -13.60 -13.56
C ALA A 13 -14.34 -12.60 -12.41
N GLN A 14 -15.31 -11.78 -12.03
CA GLN A 14 -15.20 -10.86 -10.90
C GLN A 14 -15.03 -11.61 -9.56
N ILE A 15 -15.75 -12.71 -9.37
CA ILE A 15 -15.62 -13.55 -8.18
C ILE A 15 -14.21 -14.15 -8.10
N ARG A 16 -13.73 -14.74 -9.20
CA ARG A 16 -12.37 -15.31 -9.27
C ARG A 16 -11.30 -14.25 -8.97
N LYS A 17 -11.44 -13.04 -9.53
CA LYS A 17 -10.52 -11.93 -9.26
C LYS A 17 -10.49 -11.56 -7.78
N ILE A 18 -11.64 -11.43 -7.14
CA ILE A 18 -11.72 -11.15 -5.70
C ILE A 18 -11.02 -12.26 -4.90
N GLN A 19 -11.27 -13.53 -5.23
CA GLN A 19 -10.63 -14.67 -4.55
C GLN A 19 -9.11 -14.64 -4.68
N VAL A 20 -8.58 -14.37 -5.88
CA VAL A 20 -7.14 -14.23 -6.12
C VAL A 20 -6.56 -13.09 -5.28
N LEU A 21 -7.21 -11.93 -5.25
CA LEU A 21 -6.75 -10.77 -4.47
C LEU A 21 -6.79 -11.05 -2.97
N GLN A 22 -7.79 -11.76 -2.46
CA GLN A 22 -7.84 -12.17 -1.05
C GLN A 22 -6.78 -13.24 -0.74
N GLY A 23 -6.55 -14.20 -1.64
CA GLY A 23 -5.49 -15.20 -1.52
C GLY A 23 -4.12 -14.55 -1.42
N LEU A 24 -3.83 -13.55 -2.27
CA LEU A 24 -2.57 -12.82 -2.24
C LEU A 24 -2.39 -12.02 -0.95
N ARG A 25 -3.46 -11.43 -0.40
CA ARG A 25 -3.43 -10.83 0.95
C ARG A 25 -3.16 -11.86 2.03
N GLY A 26 -3.75 -13.05 1.92
CA GLY A 26 -3.48 -14.18 2.83
C GLY A 26 -2.01 -14.57 2.82
N ILE A 27 -1.40 -14.71 1.65
CA ILE A 27 0.04 -14.96 1.50
C ILE A 27 0.85 -13.84 2.14
N ALA A 28 0.52 -12.57 1.86
CA ALA A 28 1.21 -11.43 2.45
C ALA A 28 1.14 -11.42 4.00
N PHE A 29 -0.02 -11.75 4.58
CA PHE A 29 -0.16 -11.92 6.03
C PHE A 29 0.73 -13.04 6.56
N LEU A 30 0.79 -14.20 5.90
CA LEU A 30 1.64 -15.31 6.31
C LEU A 30 3.13 -14.93 6.28
N LEU A 31 3.58 -14.22 5.25
CA LEU A 31 4.96 -13.73 5.15
C LEU A 31 5.32 -12.80 6.32
N ILE A 32 4.43 -11.86 6.64
CA ILE A 32 4.60 -10.96 7.79
C ILE A 32 4.62 -11.76 9.09
N PHE A 33 3.69 -12.70 9.27
CA PHE A 33 3.59 -13.52 10.47
C PHE A 33 4.87 -14.35 10.69
N ILE A 34 5.35 -15.06 9.67
CA ILE A 34 6.59 -15.84 9.72
C ILE A 34 7.78 -14.96 10.11
N SER A 35 7.89 -13.76 9.53
CA SER A 35 8.93 -12.80 9.88
C SER A 35 8.91 -12.42 11.37
N HIS A 36 7.72 -12.21 11.96
CA HIS A 36 7.59 -11.86 13.38
C HIS A 36 7.84 -13.05 14.32
N CYS A 37 7.38 -14.25 13.95
CA CYS A 37 7.70 -15.49 14.68
C CYS A 37 9.21 -15.72 14.69
N ASN A 38 9.87 -15.56 13.54
CA ASN A 38 11.32 -15.70 13.43
C ASN A 38 12.07 -14.63 14.24
N TYR A 39 11.56 -13.39 14.32
CA TYR A 39 12.13 -12.35 15.16
C TYR A 39 12.11 -12.73 16.65
N ARG A 40 11.01 -13.30 17.14
CA ARG A 40 10.88 -13.77 18.54
C ARG A 40 11.74 -14.99 18.85
N LEU A 41 11.91 -15.90 17.88
CA LEU A 41 12.72 -17.11 18.03
C LEU A 41 14.23 -16.84 17.88
N ASN A 42 14.62 -15.68 17.31
CA ASN A 42 16.00 -15.32 17.01
C ASN A 42 16.85 -14.76 18.16
N SER A 43 16.50 -15.06 19.41
CA SER A 43 17.47 -14.95 20.52
C SER A 43 18.77 -15.75 20.28
N TYR A 44 18.81 -16.60 19.25
CA TYR A 44 19.94 -17.46 18.83
C TYR A 44 20.68 -17.03 17.54
N GLY A 45 20.45 -15.81 17.02
CA GLY A 45 21.46 -15.13 16.19
C GLY A 45 21.48 -15.37 14.67
N ARG A 46 20.44 -15.89 14.01
CA ARG A 46 20.37 -15.91 12.52
C ARG A 46 18.98 -15.56 11.98
N ASN A 47 18.79 -14.28 11.69
CA ASN A 47 17.52 -13.77 11.17
C ASN A 47 17.44 -13.87 9.64
N ILE A 48 17.21 -15.09 9.13
CA ILE A 48 17.18 -15.38 7.68
C ILE A 48 15.83 -14.97 7.03
N PHE A 49 14.76 -14.76 7.81
CA PHE A 49 13.41 -14.50 7.30
C PHE A 49 12.87 -13.09 7.57
N THR A 50 13.67 -12.15 8.10
CA THR A 50 13.25 -10.76 8.34
C THR A 50 12.76 -10.03 7.09
N TRP A 51 13.34 -10.35 5.94
CA TRP A 51 12.98 -9.73 4.66
C TRP A 51 11.57 -10.14 4.19
N LEU A 52 11.03 -11.27 4.67
CA LEU A 52 9.66 -11.69 4.35
C LEU A 52 8.60 -10.70 4.85
N GLY A 53 8.85 -10.04 5.99
CA GLY A 53 7.98 -8.97 6.48
C GLY A 53 7.93 -7.78 5.51
N GLY A 54 9.11 -7.36 5.03
CA GLY A 54 9.29 -6.39 3.95
C GLY A 54 8.47 -6.72 2.70
N LEU A 55 8.60 -7.96 2.24
CA LEU A 55 7.90 -8.44 1.06
C LEU A 55 6.38 -8.45 1.25
N GLY A 56 5.88 -8.96 2.38
CA GLY A 56 4.46 -8.99 2.67
C GLY A 56 3.84 -7.59 2.71
N VAL A 57 4.52 -6.62 3.33
CA VAL A 57 4.09 -5.21 3.30
C VAL A 57 4.04 -4.68 1.87
N SER A 58 5.05 -4.97 1.05
CA SER A 58 5.09 -4.55 -0.36
C SER A 58 3.91 -5.08 -1.17
N ILE A 59 3.56 -6.35 -0.96
CA ILE A 59 2.37 -6.94 -1.58
C ILE A 59 1.10 -6.20 -1.16
N PHE A 60 0.91 -5.86 0.12
CA PHE A 60 -0.26 -5.09 0.56
C PHE A 60 -0.34 -3.70 -0.06
N ILE A 61 0.80 -3.02 -0.20
CA ILE A 61 0.87 -1.68 -0.76
C ILE A 61 0.58 -1.71 -2.27
N MET A 62 1.22 -2.63 -3.01
CA MET A 62 0.93 -2.84 -4.44
C MET A 62 -0.54 -3.21 -4.65
N LEU A 63 -1.09 -4.11 -3.83
CA LEU A 63 -2.51 -4.46 -3.91
C LEU A 63 -3.43 -3.27 -3.65
N SER A 64 -3.03 -2.34 -2.77
CA SER A 64 -3.80 -1.16 -2.46
C SER A 64 -3.84 -0.19 -3.65
N GLY A 65 -2.73 -0.03 -4.38
CA GLY A 65 -2.66 0.74 -5.62
C GLY A 65 -3.41 0.07 -6.77
N TYR A 66 -3.26 -1.25 -6.93
CA TYR A 66 -3.99 -2.03 -7.91
C TYR A 66 -5.50 -1.89 -7.73
N LEU A 67 -5.97 -2.04 -6.50
CA LEU A 67 -7.39 -1.89 -6.16
C LEU A 67 -7.89 -0.45 -6.28
N LEU A 68 -7.02 0.56 -6.13
CA LEU A 68 -7.39 1.94 -6.38
C LEU A 68 -7.83 2.08 -7.84
N MET A 69 -6.94 1.73 -8.77
CA MET A 69 -7.20 1.83 -10.20
C MET A 69 -8.30 0.89 -10.64
N GLU A 70 -8.40 -0.33 -10.07
CA GLU A 70 -9.44 -1.30 -10.42
C GLU A 70 -10.85 -0.77 -10.13
N ASN A 71 -11.09 -0.30 -8.90
CA ASN A 71 -12.41 0.14 -8.45
C ASN A 71 -12.79 1.54 -8.93
N HIS A 72 -11.84 2.24 -9.56
CA HIS A 72 -12.07 3.57 -10.10
C HIS A 72 -12.52 3.46 -11.56
N HIS A 73 -13.68 4.05 -11.85
CA HIS A 73 -14.37 3.95 -13.14
C HIS A 73 -14.73 5.32 -13.77
N SER A 74 -14.47 6.45 -13.10
CA SER A 74 -14.90 7.77 -13.57
C SER A 74 -13.92 8.86 -13.14
N ASP A 75 -13.55 9.76 -14.04
CA ASP A 75 -12.57 10.83 -13.84
C ASP A 75 -12.91 11.81 -12.68
N SER A 76 -14.16 11.84 -12.20
CA SER A 76 -14.60 12.72 -11.13
C SER A 76 -14.63 12.02 -9.77
N LEU A 77 -13.48 11.81 -9.14
CA LEU A 77 -13.44 11.51 -7.71
C LEU A 77 -13.65 12.80 -6.91
N ASN A 78 -14.71 12.84 -6.10
CA ASN A 78 -14.75 13.78 -4.99
C ASN A 78 -13.69 13.37 -3.97
N ALA A 79 -12.50 13.99 -4.06
CA ALA A 79 -11.36 13.66 -3.22
C ALA A 79 -11.71 13.75 -1.73
N ILE A 80 -12.45 14.78 -1.31
CA ILE A 80 -12.83 14.99 0.09
C ILE A 80 -13.71 13.84 0.60
N GLU A 81 -14.70 13.42 -0.19
CA GLU A 81 -15.58 12.30 0.18
C GLU A 81 -14.82 10.98 0.25
N TYR A 82 -13.94 10.73 -0.72
CA TYR A 82 -13.05 9.56 -0.74
C TYR A 82 -12.18 9.50 0.52
N LEU A 83 -11.50 10.61 0.86
CA LEU A 83 -10.68 10.75 2.07
C LEU A 83 -11.52 10.44 3.32
N LYS A 84 -12.67 11.12 3.49
CA LYS A 84 -13.56 10.95 4.65
C LYS A 84 -14.01 9.49 4.81
N LYS A 85 -14.44 8.83 3.72
CA LYS A 85 -14.92 7.44 3.76
C LYS A 85 -13.83 6.46 4.16
N LYS A 86 -12.60 6.68 3.71
CA LYS A 86 -11.45 5.82 4.04
C LYS A 86 -10.96 6.06 5.46
N LEU A 87 -10.80 7.33 5.87
CA LEU A 87 -10.35 7.69 7.22
C LEU A 87 -11.32 7.22 8.30
N LYS A 88 -12.64 7.34 8.08
CA LYS A 88 -13.66 6.85 9.02
C LYS A 88 -13.56 5.34 9.31
N LYS A 89 -13.02 4.54 8.39
CA LYS A 89 -12.84 3.09 8.61
C LYS A 89 -11.58 2.77 9.41
N VAL A 90 -10.62 3.68 9.42
CA VAL A 90 -9.26 3.45 9.91
C VAL A 90 -9.05 4.06 11.29
N TYR A 91 -9.46 5.32 11.46
CA TYR A 91 -9.20 6.08 12.68
C TYR A 91 -9.81 5.47 13.94
N PRO A 92 -11.06 4.95 13.95
CA PRO A 92 -11.66 4.42 15.18
C PRO A 92 -10.84 3.30 15.80
N LEU A 93 -10.38 2.35 14.97
CA LEU A 93 -9.54 1.26 15.43
C LEU A 93 -8.17 1.75 15.89
N HIS A 94 -7.56 2.70 15.16
CA HIS A 94 -6.28 3.30 15.54
C HIS A 94 -6.35 3.95 16.93
N ILE A 95 -7.32 4.83 17.15
CA ILE A 95 -7.50 5.52 18.43
C ILE A 95 -7.74 4.53 19.56
N LEU A 96 -8.55 3.49 19.33
CA LEU A 96 -8.74 2.43 20.32
C LEU A 96 -7.41 1.74 20.68
N THR A 97 -6.62 1.34 19.68
CA THR A 97 -5.32 0.69 19.93
C THR A 97 -4.28 1.64 20.55
N LEU A 98 -4.32 2.92 20.21
CA LEU A 98 -3.44 3.94 20.78
C LEU A 98 -3.76 4.15 22.27
N ILE A 99 -5.04 4.29 22.62
CA ILE A 99 -5.49 4.42 24.01
C ILE A 99 -5.07 3.18 24.83
N MET A 100 -5.23 1.98 24.28
CA MET A 100 -4.79 0.75 24.94
C MET A 100 -3.27 0.68 25.14
N ALA A 101 -2.48 1.35 24.29
CA ALA A 101 -1.01 1.37 24.41
C ALA A 101 -0.50 2.41 25.44
N LEU A 102 -1.25 3.49 25.72
CA LEU A 102 -0.80 4.57 26.62
C LEU A 102 -0.36 4.11 28.02
N PRO A 103 -1.07 3.20 28.72
CA PRO A 103 -0.65 2.75 30.05
C PRO A 103 0.69 2.02 30.03
N LEU A 104 1.00 1.33 28.93
CA LEU A 104 2.26 0.58 28.76
C LEU A 104 3.46 1.49 28.55
N THR A 105 3.23 2.77 28.21
CA THR A 105 4.29 3.73 27.86
C THR A 105 4.45 4.86 28.88
N ILE A 106 3.82 4.74 30.07
CA ILE A 106 3.74 5.83 31.06
C ILE A 106 5.12 6.34 31.54
N GLY A 107 6.15 5.49 31.51
CA GLY A 107 7.52 5.87 31.86
C GLY A 107 8.13 6.93 30.94
N GLY A 108 7.65 7.05 29.70
CA GLY A 108 8.14 8.03 28.71
C GLY A 108 7.58 9.44 28.87
N VAL A 109 6.50 9.62 29.64
CA VAL A 109 5.71 10.88 29.73
C VAL A 109 6.53 12.10 30.13
N LYS A 110 7.64 11.90 30.84
CA LYS A 110 8.55 12.96 31.29
C LYS A 110 9.40 13.57 30.16
N THR A 111 9.39 12.98 28.97
CA THR A 111 10.25 13.41 27.84
C THR A 111 9.45 14.19 26.80
N ILE A 112 10.06 15.22 26.20
CA ILE A 112 9.46 15.94 25.06
C ILE A 112 9.21 15.01 23.86
N LYS A 113 10.11 14.04 23.66
CA LYS A 113 10.03 13.05 22.58
C LYS A 113 8.75 12.23 22.65
N TYR A 114 8.30 11.84 23.86
CA TYR A 114 7.05 11.12 24.06
C TYR A 114 5.85 11.89 23.52
N TRP A 115 5.77 13.20 23.81
CA TRP A 115 4.67 14.04 23.36
C TRP A 115 4.71 14.30 21.85
N ILE A 116 5.90 14.45 21.27
CA ILE A 116 6.07 14.51 19.81
C ILE A 116 5.57 13.21 19.18
N ALA A 117 5.99 12.06 19.69
CA ALA A 117 5.55 10.75 19.20
C ALA A 117 4.04 10.57 19.33
N LEU A 118 3.45 10.98 20.46
CA LEU A 118 2.00 10.91 20.68
C LEU A 118 1.25 11.77 19.66
N PHE A 119 1.67 13.01 19.44
CA PHE A 119 1.07 13.90 18.45
C PHE A 119 1.17 13.31 17.04
N GLN A 120 2.34 12.80 16.66
CA GLN A 120 2.52 12.18 15.34
C GLN A 120 1.68 10.91 15.16
N ASN A 121 1.53 10.09 16.20
CA ASN A 121 0.62 8.94 16.15
C ASN A 121 -0.84 9.37 16.08
N LEU A 122 -1.25 10.39 16.83
CA LEU A 122 -2.59 10.94 16.77
C LEU A 122 -2.92 11.48 15.38
N ALA A 123 -1.95 12.07 14.67
CA ALA A 123 -2.10 12.55 13.30
C ALA A 123 -1.82 11.48 12.22
N LEU A 124 -1.37 10.27 12.61
CA LEU A 124 -0.90 9.22 11.71
C LEU A 124 0.19 9.69 10.74
N VAL A 125 1.20 10.41 11.25
CA VAL A 125 2.37 10.91 10.49
C VAL A 125 3.71 10.42 11.05
N GLN A 126 3.72 9.50 12.01
CA GLN A 126 4.94 9.02 12.66
C GLN A 126 5.91 8.31 11.71
N SER A 127 5.45 7.74 10.59
CA SER A 127 6.33 7.12 9.58
C SER A 127 7.22 8.12 8.84
N TRP A 128 6.94 9.42 8.93
CA TRP A 128 7.78 10.48 8.37
C TRP A 128 9.03 10.77 9.23
N SER A 129 9.05 10.32 10.48
CA SER A 129 10.22 10.43 11.35
C SER A 129 11.22 9.33 11.02
N THR A 130 12.51 9.67 10.92
CA THR A 130 13.60 8.69 10.78
C THR A 130 13.94 7.99 12.11
N ASP A 131 13.32 8.41 13.21
CA ASP A 131 13.59 7.91 14.55
C ASP A 131 12.71 6.71 14.89
N TRP A 132 13.33 5.55 15.14
CA TRP A 132 12.63 4.29 15.40
C TRP A 132 11.80 4.30 16.68
N GLU A 133 12.21 5.07 17.69
CA GLU A 133 11.43 5.23 18.90
C GLU A 133 10.16 6.06 18.64
N ILE A 134 10.10 6.79 17.52
CA ILE A 134 8.91 7.53 17.10
C ILE A 134 8.03 6.66 16.20
N TYR A 135 8.54 6.09 15.10
CA TYR A 135 7.69 5.35 14.17
C TYR A 135 7.20 3.99 14.72
N PHE A 136 7.91 3.38 15.67
CA PHE A 136 7.45 2.19 16.39
C PHE A 136 6.87 2.47 17.79
N SER A 137 6.62 3.74 18.14
CA SER A 137 6.00 4.08 19.43
C SER A 137 4.56 3.57 19.58
N PHE A 138 4.13 3.36 20.82
CA PHE A 138 2.78 2.93 21.19
C PHE A 138 2.36 1.62 20.52
N ASN A 139 1.58 1.72 19.43
CA ASN A 139 1.26 0.59 18.58
C ASN A 139 2.34 0.47 17.49
N ALA A 140 3.31 -0.41 17.72
CA ALA A 140 4.47 -0.58 16.83
C ALA A 140 4.11 -1.00 15.38
N VAL A 141 2.88 -1.41 15.07
CA VAL A 141 2.44 -1.72 13.70
C VAL A 141 1.72 -0.53 13.05
N ALA A 142 1.38 0.51 13.81
CA ALA A 142 0.64 1.68 13.32
C ALA A 142 1.42 2.53 12.30
N TRP A 143 2.74 2.38 12.17
CA TRP A 143 3.51 3.03 11.09
C TRP A 143 2.96 2.67 9.70
N TYR A 144 2.48 1.43 9.50
CA TYR A 144 1.87 1.02 8.23
C TYR A 144 0.60 1.84 7.96
N LEU A 145 -0.16 2.13 9.01
CA LEU A 145 -1.37 2.93 8.92
C LEU A 145 -1.06 4.39 8.58
N SER A 146 0.05 4.92 9.10
CA SER A 146 0.56 6.25 8.75
C SER A 146 0.87 6.35 7.25
N ILE A 147 1.55 5.35 6.68
CA ILE A 147 1.76 5.27 5.23
C ILE A 147 0.44 5.12 4.47
N TYR A 148 -0.48 4.28 4.96
CA TYR A 148 -1.78 4.09 4.31
C TYR A 148 -2.61 5.39 4.26
N VAL A 149 -2.56 6.22 5.30
CA VAL A 149 -3.18 7.56 5.29
C VAL A 149 -2.55 8.42 4.20
N PHE A 150 -1.22 8.42 4.06
CA PHE A 150 -0.55 9.09 2.96
C PHE A 150 -1.03 8.59 1.59
N PHE A 151 -1.20 7.28 1.40
CA PHE A 151 -1.75 6.72 0.15
C PHE A 151 -3.18 7.17 -0.15
N ILE A 152 -4.02 7.29 0.89
CA ILE A 152 -5.37 7.87 0.72
C ILE A 152 -5.28 9.32 0.23
N LEU A 153 -4.32 10.11 0.72
CA LEU A 153 -4.11 11.50 0.31
C LEU A 153 -3.65 11.61 -1.14
N ILE A 154 -2.70 10.78 -1.57
CA ILE A 154 -2.15 10.83 -2.94
C ILE A 154 -3.01 10.07 -3.96
N SER A 155 -3.98 9.26 -3.53
CA SER A 155 -4.85 8.46 -4.42
C SER A 155 -5.46 9.25 -5.60
N PRO A 156 -6.03 10.47 -5.41
CA PRO A 156 -6.60 11.22 -6.53
C PRO A 156 -5.54 11.65 -7.56
N LEU A 157 -4.32 11.99 -7.09
CA LEU A 157 -3.20 12.31 -7.95
C LEU A 157 -2.72 11.08 -8.73
N VAL A 158 -2.56 9.94 -8.05
CA VAL A 158 -2.16 8.66 -8.66
C VAL A 158 -3.10 8.29 -9.80
N ILE A 159 -4.42 8.40 -9.59
CA ILE A 159 -5.42 8.15 -10.63
C ILE A 159 -5.25 9.09 -11.81
N ARG A 160 -5.14 10.40 -11.56
CA ARG A 160 -5.00 11.40 -12.63
C ARG A 160 -3.75 11.14 -13.47
N VAL A 161 -2.63 10.85 -12.81
CA VAL A 161 -1.35 10.55 -13.47
C VAL A 161 -1.46 9.28 -14.30
N LEU A 162 -1.95 8.18 -13.71
CA LEU A 162 -2.01 6.88 -14.40
C LEU A 162 -3.08 6.78 -15.48
N ASN A 163 -4.14 7.60 -15.43
CA ASN A 163 -5.12 7.72 -16.52
C ASN A 163 -4.53 8.48 -17.72
N GLY A 164 -3.64 9.45 -17.48
CA GLY A 164 -3.05 10.31 -18.51
C GLY A 164 -1.74 9.80 -19.12
N MET A 165 -1.20 8.68 -18.62
CA MET A 165 0.10 8.15 -19.04
C MET A 165 -0.03 6.78 -19.71
N GLU A 166 0.90 6.47 -20.62
CA GLU A 166 1.12 5.07 -21.00
C GLU A 166 1.66 4.28 -19.82
N PRO A 167 1.34 2.98 -19.68
CA PRO A 167 1.81 2.22 -18.54
C PRO A 167 3.32 2.04 -18.62
N TYR A 168 4.02 2.38 -17.54
CA TYR A 168 5.48 2.34 -17.46
C TYR A 168 5.97 1.26 -16.50
N PHE A 169 5.22 0.16 -16.35
CA PHE A 169 5.42 -0.86 -15.34
C PHE A 169 6.88 -1.31 -15.23
N PHE A 170 7.47 -1.68 -16.37
CA PHE A 170 8.85 -2.17 -16.41
C PHE A 170 9.88 -1.09 -16.07
N LEU A 171 9.63 0.18 -16.43
CA LEU A 171 10.49 1.31 -16.06
C LEU A 171 10.42 1.57 -14.55
N LEU A 172 9.22 1.54 -13.97
CA LEU A 172 9.03 1.71 -12.52
C LEU A 172 9.69 0.57 -11.74
N VAL A 173 9.53 -0.69 -12.18
CA VAL A 173 10.21 -1.85 -11.58
C VAL A 173 11.73 -1.68 -11.67
N GLY A 174 12.25 -1.34 -12.84
CA GLY A 174 13.67 -1.07 -13.04
C GLY A 174 14.19 0.08 -12.19
N GLY A 175 13.38 1.15 -12.02
CA GLY A 175 13.69 2.29 -11.17
C GLY A 175 13.77 1.93 -9.69
N ILE A 176 12.84 1.11 -9.17
CA ILE A 176 12.88 0.64 -7.79
C ILE A 176 14.11 -0.25 -7.56
N ILE A 177 14.35 -1.23 -8.43
CA ILE A 177 15.52 -2.12 -8.33
C ILE A 177 16.81 -1.30 -8.40
N GLY A 178 16.90 -0.35 -9.34
CA GLY A 178 18.05 0.53 -9.47
C GLY A 178 18.26 1.41 -8.24
N PHE A 179 17.19 1.96 -7.66
CA PHE A 179 17.24 2.73 -6.43
C PHE A 179 17.72 1.90 -5.24
N GLU A 180 17.17 0.70 -5.06
CA GLU A 180 17.60 -0.25 -4.01
C GLU A 180 19.06 -0.69 -4.20
N PHE A 181 19.47 -0.95 -5.44
CA PHE A 181 20.84 -1.34 -5.76
C PHE A 181 21.84 -0.23 -5.46
N VAL A 182 21.59 0.99 -5.95
CA VAL A 182 22.42 2.18 -5.66
C VAL A 182 22.50 2.38 -4.14
N TRP A 183 21.37 2.25 -3.45
CA TRP A 183 21.31 2.43 -2.00
C TRP A 183 22.19 1.46 -1.20
N CYS A 184 22.27 0.19 -1.60
CA CYS A 184 23.16 -0.80 -0.97
C CYS A 184 24.63 -0.36 -0.93
N PHE A 185 25.06 0.53 -1.82
CA PHE A 185 26.42 1.06 -1.85
C PHE A 185 26.62 2.34 -1.05
N PHE A 186 25.61 3.23 -0.97
CA PHE A 186 25.81 4.59 -0.45
C PHE A 186 25.44 4.80 1.02
N VAL A 187 24.52 4.02 1.59
CA VAL A 187 24.08 4.27 2.98
C VAL A 187 24.46 3.18 3.95
N GLN A 188 25.44 3.55 4.77
CA GLN A 188 26.03 2.70 5.79
C GLN A 188 25.25 2.72 7.12
N ASN A 189 24.44 3.76 7.36
CA ASN A 189 23.60 3.84 8.55
C ASN A 189 22.38 2.92 8.42
N LYS A 190 22.43 1.78 9.13
CA LYS A 190 21.38 0.75 9.10
C LYS A 190 20.00 1.26 9.51
N SER A 191 19.91 2.18 10.47
CA SER A 191 18.63 2.71 10.94
C SER A 191 17.97 3.61 9.88
N ILE A 192 18.75 4.49 9.26
CA ILE A 192 18.27 5.35 8.18
C ILE A 192 17.91 4.50 6.94
N ALA A 193 18.71 3.47 6.64
CA ALA A 193 18.41 2.51 5.59
C ALA A 193 17.11 1.73 5.82
N HIS A 194 16.91 1.25 7.04
CA HIS A 194 15.67 0.59 7.40
C HIS A 194 14.48 1.54 7.23
N TRP A 195 14.57 2.76 7.75
CA TRP A 195 13.51 3.75 7.59
C TRP A 195 13.22 4.03 6.12
N LEU A 196 14.25 4.31 5.31
CA LEU A 196 14.06 4.73 3.93
C LEU A 196 13.39 3.64 3.06
N ILE A 197 13.79 2.38 3.21
CA ILE A 197 13.29 1.28 2.38
C ILE A 197 11.94 0.76 2.88
N TYR A 198 11.77 0.67 4.21
CA TYR A 198 10.64 -0.04 4.80
C TYR A 198 9.54 0.88 5.31
N ILE A 199 9.88 2.08 5.80
CA ILE A 199 8.96 2.98 6.52
C ILE A 199 8.64 4.27 5.73
N CYS A 200 9.57 4.79 4.94
CA CYS A 200 9.46 6.10 4.32
C CYS A 200 8.27 6.18 3.35
N PRO A 201 7.28 7.05 3.60
CA PRO A 201 6.07 7.14 2.78
C PRO A 201 6.34 7.40 1.30
N ILE A 202 7.37 8.20 0.98
CA ILE A 202 7.74 8.56 -0.39
C ILE A 202 8.24 7.33 -1.14
N VAL A 203 9.18 6.58 -0.58
CA VAL A 203 9.71 5.36 -1.22
C VAL A 203 8.62 4.31 -1.36
N ARG A 204 7.83 4.09 -0.29
CA ARG A 204 6.72 3.12 -0.31
C ARG A 204 5.60 3.51 -1.29
N SER A 205 5.51 4.78 -1.69
CA SER A 205 4.58 5.18 -2.75
C SER A 205 4.94 4.60 -4.11
N MET A 206 6.21 4.26 -4.36
CA MET A 206 6.61 3.61 -5.60
C MET A 206 5.92 2.26 -5.78
N ASP A 207 5.81 1.45 -4.72
CA ASP A 207 5.04 0.20 -4.73
C ASP A 207 3.54 0.44 -4.98
N TYR A 208 3.02 1.51 -4.41
CA TYR A 208 1.62 1.91 -4.58
C TYR A 208 1.35 2.28 -6.04
N PHE A 209 2.24 3.07 -6.66
CA PHE A 209 2.20 3.41 -8.08
C PHE A 209 2.35 2.17 -8.96
N LEU A 210 3.30 1.27 -8.66
CA LEU A 210 3.48 0.01 -9.39
C LEU A 210 2.20 -0.83 -9.44
N GLY A 211 1.52 -0.97 -8.31
CA GLY A 211 0.24 -1.67 -8.25
C GLY A 211 -0.83 -1.03 -9.14
N GLY A 212 -0.94 0.30 -9.08
CA GLY A 212 -1.88 1.06 -9.91
C GLY A 212 -1.55 0.97 -11.40
N ASP A 213 -0.28 1.07 -11.76
CA ASP A 213 0.20 1.00 -13.12
C ASP A 213 -0.02 -0.40 -13.73
N LEU A 214 0.16 -1.47 -12.93
CA LEU A 214 -0.20 -2.83 -13.32
C LEU A 214 -1.69 -2.98 -13.63
N ALA A 215 -2.56 -2.36 -12.83
CA ALA A 215 -4.00 -2.34 -13.10
C ALA A 215 -4.33 -1.54 -14.37
N SER A 216 -3.67 -0.39 -14.58
CA SER A 216 -3.83 0.42 -15.79
C SER A 216 -3.41 -0.37 -17.04
N SER A 217 -2.26 -1.03 -17.00
CA SER A 217 -1.76 -1.93 -18.05
C SER A 217 -2.76 -3.03 -18.39
N ALA A 218 -3.27 -3.74 -17.38
CA ALA A 218 -4.22 -4.82 -17.56
C ALA A 218 -5.56 -4.34 -18.15
N LYS A 219 -6.03 -3.15 -17.76
CA LYS A 219 -7.24 -2.53 -18.33
C LYS A 219 -7.04 -2.17 -19.79
N LYS A 220 -5.92 -1.53 -20.16
CA LYS A 220 -5.58 -1.18 -21.55
C LYS A 220 -5.48 -2.42 -22.43
N GLU A 221 -4.79 -3.47 -21.98
CA GLU A 221 -4.68 -4.72 -22.74
C GLU A 221 -6.06 -5.37 -22.99
N MET A 222 -6.94 -5.36 -21.99
CA MET A 222 -8.30 -5.88 -22.13
C MET A 222 -9.13 -5.05 -23.12
N LEU A 223 -8.99 -3.72 -23.12
CA LEU A 223 -9.65 -2.84 -24.09
C LEU A 223 -9.15 -3.11 -25.52
N LEU A 224 -7.84 -3.28 -25.71
CA LEU A 224 -7.24 -3.60 -27.01
C LEU A 224 -7.74 -4.95 -27.55
N LYS A 225 -7.82 -5.98 -26.71
CA LYS A 225 -8.31 -7.32 -27.11
C LYS A 225 -9.80 -7.35 -27.44
N ASN A 226 -10.59 -6.45 -26.86
CA ASN A 226 -12.05 -6.38 -27.09
C ASN A 226 -12.44 -5.37 -28.17
N MET A 227 -11.46 -4.70 -28.80
CA MET A 227 -11.73 -3.77 -29.88
C MET A 227 -12.15 -4.56 -31.12
N PRO A 228 -13.32 -4.28 -31.73
CA PRO A 228 -13.72 -4.97 -32.94
C PRO A 228 -12.66 -4.71 -34.01
N LEU A 229 -12.15 -5.79 -34.61
CA LEU A 229 -11.30 -5.73 -35.80
C LEU A 229 -12.12 -5.07 -36.91
N ILE A 230 -12.00 -3.75 -37.07
CA ILE A 230 -12.45 -3.06 -38.28
C ILE A 230 -11.42 -3.41 -39.36
N ILE A 231 -11.49 -4.65 -39.85
CA ILE A 231 -10.84 -5.01 -41.10
C ILE A 231 -11.70 -4.35 -42.17
N GLY A 232 -11.21 -3.21 -42.66
CA GLY A 232 -11.77 -2.52 -43.80
C GLY A 232 -11.82 -3.48 -44.97
N ASN A 233 -13.03 -3.92 -45.31
CA ASN A 233 -13.33 -4.51 -46.60
C ASN A 233 -13.24 -3.38 -47.63
N SER A 234 -12.02 -3.00 -48.00
CA SER A 234 -11.80 -2.21 -49.21
C SER A 234 -11.97 -3.18 -50.37
N GLY A 235 -13.23 -3.30 -50.81
CA GLY A 235 -13.54 -3.85 -52.10
C GLY A 235 -12.80 -3.04 -53.16
N LEU A 236 -11.74 -3.63 -53.69
CA LEU A 236 -11.20 -3.27 -54.99
C LEU A 236 -12.04 -4.00 -56.02
N CYS A 237 -12.97 -3.26 -56.62
CA CYS A 237 -13.39 -3.46 -58.00
C CYS A 237 -12.18 -3.38 -58.95
#